data_AF-A0AB39SLY1-F1
#
_entry.id   AF-A0AB39SLY1-F1
#
_cell.length_a   1.000
_cell.length_b   1.000
_cell.length_c   1.000
_cell.angle_alpha   90.00
_cell.angle_beta   90.00
_cell.angle_gamma   90.00
#
_symmetry.space_group_name_H-M   'P 1'
#
loop_
_entity.id
_entity.type
_entity.pdbx_description
1 polymer ?
#
loop_
_entity_poly.entity_id
_entity_poly.type
_entity_poly.pdbx_seq_one_letter_code
_entity_poly.pdbx_strand_id
1 'polypeptide(L)'
;MRSRLGAVAAAFAVSASLLATATPAHAAEYTVTDNCDVPWISCTEGDLWLLYNSKEYAVSGGYYVSSWSSFYGNVNDYWGTSQYQGSTLTTYRYVFNGNGNGAWQYMKNNAASVQNCAPADNYRVYYNSGYGGTSQYFAHNEPYGDCNLTNLISALKNNNASQHFA
;
A
#
# COMPACT_ATOMS: atom_id res chain seq x y z
N MET A 1 -29.26 78.86 -29.02
CA MET A 1 -29.14 77.39 -28.84
C MET A 1 -27.73 77.12 -28.31
N ARG A 2 -27.56 76.91 -26.99
CA ARG A 2 -27.14 75.62 -26.33
C ARG A 2 -25.76 75.13 -26.78
N SER A 3 -24.78 74.72 -25.95
CA SER A 3 -24.61 74.59 -24.49
C SER A 3 -23.20 74.03 -24.21
N ARG A 4 -22.54 74.53 -23.15
CA ARG A 4 -21.65 73.88 -22.14
C ARG A 4 -20.44 72.98 -22.48
N LEU A 5 -19.34 73.34 -21.79
CA LEU A 5 -18.26 72.55 -21.17
C LEU A 5 -18.41 71.02 -21.06
N GLY A 6 -17.28 70.32 -21.18
CA GLY A 6 -17.06 68.99 -20.60
C GLY A 6 -15.58 68.61 -20.51
N ALA A 7 -15.02 68.59 -19.31
CA ALA A 7 -13.76 67.92 -18.99
C ALA A 7 -14.02 66.43 -18.76
N VAL A 8 -13.12 65.56 -19.20
CA VAL A 8 -13.10 64.15 -18.76
C VAL A 8 -11.65 63.70 -18.56
N ALA A 9 -11.30 63.47 -17.29
CA ALA A 9 -10.09 62.79 -16.87
C ALA A 9 -10.23 61.29 -17.14
N ALA A 10 -9.24 60.69 -17.82
CA ALA A 10 -9.16 59.24 -18.00
C ALA A 10 -8.34 58.64 -16.85
N ALA A 11 -9.01 57.94 -15.93
CA ALA A 11 -8.36 57.13 -14.92
C ALA A 11 -7.97 55.77 -15.54
N PHE A 12 -6.68 55.45 -15.57
CA PHE A 12 -6.18 54.12 -15.90
C PHE A 12 -6.26 53.22 -14.66
N ALA A 13 -7.19 52.27 -14.67
CA ALA A 13 -7.21 51.18 -13.70
C ALA A 13 -6.29 50.05 -14.20
N VAL A 14 -5.17 49.82 -13.52
CA VAL A 14 -4.27 48.70 -13.80
C VAL A 14 -4.82 47.47 -13.07
N SER A 15 -5.35 46.52 -13.83
CA SER A 15 -5.76 45.20 -13.32
C SER A 15 -4.53 44.30 -13.16
N ALA A 16 -4.05 44.11 -11.94
CA ALA A 16 -3.00 43.14 -11.64
C ALA A 16 -3.60 41.73 -11.66
N SER A 17 -3.35 40.97 -12.71
CA SER A 17 -3.66 39.54 -12.80
C SER A 17 -2.74 38.76 -11.86
N LEU A 18 -3.28 38.33 -10.72
CA LEU A 18 -2.65 37.37 -9.82
C LEU A 18 -2.53 36.01 -10.53
N LEU A 19 -1.34 35.72 -11.08
CA LEU A 19 -0.96 34.39 -11.51
C LEU A 19 -0.66 33.54 -10.26
N ALA A 20 -1.73 33.01 -9.65
CA ALA A 20 -1.59 31.93 -8.68
C ALA A 20 -1.18 30.66 -9.44
N THR A 21 0.10 30.32 -9.44
CA THR A 21 0.56 29.00 -9.87
C THR A 21 0.09 28.00 -8.83
N ALA A 22 -1.11 27.43 -9.02
CA ALA A 22 -1.55 26.28 -8.26
C ALA A 22 -0.57 25.15 -8.52
N THR A 23 0.29 24.85 -7.55
CA THR A 23 1.02 23.59 -7.56
C THR A 23 -0.01 22.47 -7.39
N PRO A 24 0.05 21.41 -8.22
CA PRO A 24 -0.81 20.26 -7.98
C PRO A 24 -0.54 19.76 -6.57
N ALA A 25 -1.60 19.61 -5.77
CA ALA A 25 -1.47 19.09 -4.43
C ALA A 25 -1.01 17.63 -4.55
N HIS A 26 0.28 17.40 -4.32
CA HIS A 26 0.84 16.06 -4.34
C HIS A 26 0.15 15.23 -3.26
N ALA A 27 -0.19 14.00 -3.63
CA ALA A 27 -0.74 13.02 -2.75
C ALA A 27 0.15 12.85 -1.51
N ALA A 28 -0.42 12.92 -0.31
CA ALA A 28 0.32 12.54 0.89
C ALA A 28 0.61 11.04 0.82
N GLU A 29 1.87 10.66 1.04
CA GLU A 29 2.30 9.26 0.99
C GLU A 29 2.56 8.73 2.40
N TYR A 30 2.00 7.56 2.68
CA TYR A 30 2.12 6.87 3.96
C TYR A 30 2.69 5.48 3.73
N THR A 31 3.71 5.12 4.50
CA THR A 31 4.23 3.75 4.53
C THR A 31 3.57 3.01 5.68
N VAL A 32 2.98 1.87 5.38
CA VAL A 32 2.35 1.00 6.37
C VAL A 32 2.94 -0.39 6.27
N THR A 33 3.09 -1.07 7.40
CA THR A 33 3.52 -2.48 7.44
C THR A 33 2.34 -3.44 7.42
N ASP A 34 1.15 -2.87 7.58
CA ASP A 34 -0.10 -3.56 7.87
C ASP A 34 -1.27 -2.84 7.19
N ASN A 35 -2.26 -3.59 6.69
CA ASN A 35 -3.46 -2.99 6.10
C ASN A 35 -4.49 -2.51 7.13
N CYS A 36 -4.18 -2.61 8.42
CA CYS A 36 -4.93 -2.10 9.55
C CYS A 36 -4.35 -0.78 10.08
N ASP A 37 -3.15 -0.38 9.65
CA ASP A 37 -2.56 0.94 9.94
C ASP A 37 -3.12 2.06 9.04
N VAL A 38 -4.25 1.80 8.38
CA VAL A 38 -4.93 2.73 7.47
C VAL A 38 -6.26 3.20 8.06
N PRO A 39 -6.71 4.45 7.81
CA PRO A 39 -7.88 5.01 8.49
C PRO A 39 -9.24 4.33 8.23
N TRP A 40 -9.34 3.47 7.21
CA TRP A 40 -10.62 2.88 6.77
C TRP A 40 -10.81 1.42 7.19
N ILE A 41 -9.81 0.79 7.79
CA ILE A 41 -9.87 -0.59 8.27
C ILE A 41 -9.27 -0.61 9.68
N SER A 42 -9.94 -1.30 10.59
CA SER A 42 -9.40 -1.65 11.91
C SER A 42 -9.52 -3.16 12.04
N CYS A 43 -8.43 -3.80 12.48
CA CYS A 43 -8.38 -5.24 12.62
C CYS A 43 -7.90 -5.63 14.02
N THR A 44 -8.20 -6.86 14.41
CA THR A 44 -7.91 -7.39 15.75
C THR A 44 -6.66 -8.26 15.81
N GLU A 45 -6.41 -9.19 14.87
CA GLU A 45 -5.21 -10.07 14.83
C GLU A 45 -4.83 -10.54 13.41
N GLY A 46 -3.51 -10.65 13.15
CA GLY A 46 -2.91 -10.60 11.82
C GLY A 46 -2.28 -11.88 11.35
N ASP A 47 -2.76 -12.34 10.19
CA ASP A 47 -2.77 -13.76 9.95
C ASP A 47 -2.12 -14.17 8.63
N LEU A 48 -1.78 -13.24 7.73
CA LEU A 48 -0.90 -13.51 6.59
C LEU A 48 0.33 -12.61 6.64
N TRP A 49 1.52 -13.21 6.71
CA TRP A 49 2.79 -12.47 6.66
C TRP A 49 3.49 -12.74 5.34
N LEU A 50 3.89 -11.68 4.63
CA LEU A 50 4.79 -11.77 3.48
C LEU A 50 6.19 -11.38 3.93
N LEU A 51 7.16 -12.26 3.72
CA LEU A 51 8.53 -12.11 4.19
C LEU A 51 9.47 -11.80 3.03
N TYR A 52 10.42 -10.91 3.28
CA TYR A 52 11.43 -10.49 2.30
C TYR A 52 12.31 -11.66 1.81
N ASN A 53 12.73 -12.54 2.71
CA ASN A 53 13.56 -13.68 2.37
C ASN A 53 12.75 -14.94 2.05
N SER A 54 13.43 -15.90 1.42
CA SER A 54 12.93 -17.28 1.29
C SER A 54 12.88 -17.93 2.66
N LYS A 55 12.02 -18.95 2.84
CA LYS A 55 11.80 -19.60 4.14
C LYS A 55 13.10 -20.09 4.79
N GLU A 56 14.06 -20.55 3.98
CA GLU A 56 15.36 -21.05 4.43
C GLU A 56 16.22 -19.98 5.12
N TYR A 57 15.95 -18.70 4.86
CA TYR A 57 16.66 -17.55 5.40
C TYR A 57 15.75 -16.60 6.19
N ALA A 58 14.48 -16.98 6.38
CA ALA A 58 13.51 -16.17 7.08
C ALA A 58 13.62 -16.32 8.60
N VAL A 59 13.95 -17.53 9.05
CA VAL A 59 14.05 -17.89 10.48
C VAL A 59 15.42 -18.50 10.75
N SER A 60 16.07 -18.06 11.83
CA SER A 60 17.33 -18.60 12.31
C SER A 60 17.28 -18.78 13.83
N GLY A 61 17.58 -19.98 14.33
CA GLY A 61 17.56 -20.27 15.76
C GLY A 61 16.18 -20.09 16.42
N GLY A 62 15.08 -20.21 15.66
CA GLY A 62 13.71 -19.99 16.14
C GLY A 62 13.25 -18.53 16.11
N TYR A 63 14.08 -17.59 15.64
CA TYR A 63 13.75 -16.17 15.55
C TYR A 63 13.66 -15.72 14.10
N TYR A 64 12.72 -14.81 13.80
CA TYR A 64 12.67 -14.15 12.50
C TYR A 64 13.90 -13.25 12.32
N VAL A 65 14.63 -13.50 11.24
CA VAL A 65 15.77 -12.69 10.78
C VAL A 65 15.50 -12.02 9.43
N SER A 66 14.35 -12.30 8.83
CA SER A 66 13.77 -11.56 7.72
C SER A 66 12.75 -10.55 8.23
N SER A 67 12.60 -9.47 7.50
CA SER A 67 11.50 -8.53 7.66
C SER A 67 10.20 -9.07 7.03
N TRP A 68 9.06 -8.58 7.52
CA TRP A 68 7.73 -8.98 7.05
C TRP A 68 6.73 -7.83 7.04
N SER A 69 5.66 -7.98 6.24
CA SER A 69 4.45 -7.16 6.27
C SER A 69 3.25 -8.07 6.60
N SER A 70 2.31 -7.56 7.39
CA SER A 70 1.15 -8.31 7.89
C SER A 70 -0.13 -7.91 7.16
N PHE A 71 -1.02 -8.87 6.90
CA PHE A 71 -2.27 -8.66 6.18
C PHE A 71 -3.45 -9.38 6.81
N TYR A 72 -4.60 -8.70 6.80
CA TYR A 72 -5.85 -9.07 7.49
C TYR A 72 -7.06 -9.09 6.56
N GLY A 73 -6.82 -9.10 5.25
CA GLY A 73 -7.86 -9.03 4.25
C GLY A 73 -7.31 -8.64 2.91
N ASN A 74 -8.19 -8.49 1.93
CA ASN A 74 -7.81 -8.36 0.53
C ASN A 74 -7.02 -7.06 0.27
N VAL A 75 -5.86 -7.18 -0.36
CA VAL A 75 -5.04 -6.05 -0.81
C VAL A 75 -4.80 -6.21 -2.31
N ASN A 76 -5.48 -5.37 -3.09
CA ASN A 76 -5.48 -5.47 -4.56
C ASN A 76 -4.20 -4.89 -5.13
N ASP A 77 -3.60 -3.89 -4.53
CA ASP A 77 -2.25 -3.50 -4.86
C ASP A 77 -1.55 -3.18 -3.53
N TYR A 78 -0.33 -3.68 -3.38
CA TYR A 78 0.57 -3.31 -2.27
C TYR A 78 1.02 -1.84 -2.34
N TRP A 79 0.28 -1.04 -3.10
CA TRP A 79 0.26 0.39 -3.21
C TRP A 79 -1.17 0.83 -3.56
N GLY A 80 -1.76 1.82 -2.89
CA GLY A 80 -3.11 2.27 -3.26
C GLY A 80 -3.43 3.70 -2.86
N THR A 81 -4.51 4.25 -3.41
CA THR A 81 -4.98 5.62 -3.12
C THR A 81 -6.36 5.64 -2.49
N SER A 82 -6.57 6.43 -1.44
CA SER A 82 -7.92 6.75 -0.93
C SER A 82 -8.52 7.92 -1.71
N GLN A 83 -9.62 7.70 -2.47
CA GLN A 83 -10.22 8.73 -3.34
C GLN A 83 -11.36 9.56 -2.70
N TYR A 84 -11.78 9.27 -1.46
CA TYR A 84 -13.15 9.61 -1.03
C TYR A 84 -13.41 10.99 -0.40
N GLN A 85 -12.47 11.96 -0.38
CA GLN A 85 -12.66 13.17 0.44
C GLN A 85 -12.37 14.54 -0.19
N GLY A 86 -12.46 14.72 -1.52
CA GLY A 86 -12.44 16.08 -2.12
C GLY A 86 -11.19 16.94 -1.82
N SER A 87 -10.15 16.38 -1.21
CA SER A 87 -8.85 16.96 -0.91
C SER A 87 -7.80 15.83 -0.94
N THR A 88 -6.69 16.10 -1.63
CA THR A 88 -5.44 15.31 -1.78
C THR A 88 -5.58 13.80 -1.69
N LEU A 89 -5.53 13.15 -2.86
CA LEU A 89 -5.28 11.71 -3.04
C LEU A 89 -4.30 11.22 -1.95
N THR A 90 -4.68 10.33 -1.04
CA THR A 90 -3.72 9.80 -0.07
C THR A 90 -3.22 8.46 -0.56
N THR A 91 -1.91 8.29 -0.67
CA THR A 91 -1.27 7.08 -1.18
C THR A 91 -0.67 6.26 -0.04
N TYR A 92 -0.96 4.97 0.01
CA TYR A 92 -0.42 4.04 1.00
C TYR A 92 0.49 3.03 0.30
N ARG A 93 1.69 2.85 0.84
CA ARG A 93 2.70 1.91 0.33
C ARG A 93 2.98 0.86 1.40
N TYR A 94 2.85 -0.41 1.05
CA TYR A 94 3.17 -1.48 1.98
C TYR A 94 4.68 -1.72 2.02
N VAL A 95 5.23 -1.69 3.22
CA VAL A 95 6.66 -1.88 3.48
C VAL A 95 6.87 -3.03 4.45
N PHE A 96 8.01 -3.70 4.35
CA PHE A 96 8.38 -4.64 5.42
C PHE A 96 8.75 -3.85 6.69
N ASN A 97 8.52 -4.46 7.85
CA ASN A 97 8.77 -3.84 9.15
C ASN A 97 10.25 -3.48 9.41
N GLY A 98 10.56 -2.94 10.59
CA GLY A 98 11.92 -2.55 10.93
C GLY A 98 12.89 -3.68 11.29
N ASN A 99 12.47 -4.95 11.20
CA ASN A 99 13.23 -6.08 11.74
C ASN A 99 13.97 -6.86 10.64
N GLY A 100 15.25 -7.15 10.86
CA GLY A 100 16.00 -8.10 10.02
C GLY A 100 16.24 -7.64 8.57
N ASN A 101 16.47 -8.62 7.70
CA ASN A 101 16.77 -8.38 6.28
C ASN A 101 15.55 -7.86 5.51
N GLY A 102 15.76 -6.85 4.67
CA GLY A 102 14.68 -6.24 3.87
C GLY A 102 13.87 -5.18 4.62
N ALA A 103 14.29 -4.79 5.82
CA ALA A 103 13.58 -3.80 6.63
C ALA A 103 13.31 -2.50 5.85
N TRP A 104 12.09 -2.00 5.98
CA TRP A 104 11.56 -0.78 5.34
C TRP A 104 11.53 -0.78 3.80
N GLN A 105 11.90 -1.88 3.15
CA GLN A 105 11.74 -1.98 1.70
C GLN A 105 10.28 -2.12 1.31
N TYR A 106 9.93 -1.65 0.12
CA TYR A 106 8.61 -1.87 -0.46
C TYR A 106 8.37 -3.35 -0.67
N MET A 107 7.21 -3.85 -0.25
CA MET A 107 6.93 -5.27 -0.31
C MET A 107 6.56 -5.75 -1.72
N LYS A 108 5.92 -4.88 -2.52
CA LYS A 108 5.59 -5.18 -3.91
C LYS A 108 6.85 -5.63 -4.66
N ASN A 109 6.76 -6.79 -5.29
CA ASN A 109 7.86 -7.43 -6.02
C ASN A 109 9.12 -7.71 -5.18
N ASN A 110 9.02 -7.82 -3.86
CA ASN A 110 10.18 -8.11 -3.01
C ASN A 110 9.92 -9.22 -1.98
N ALA A 111 8.72 -9.78 -1.90
CA ALA A 111 8.46 -10.90 -1.00
C ALA A 111 8.93 -12.21 -1.64
N ALA A 112 9.50 -13.09 -0.82
CA ALA A 112 10.01 -14.38 -1.26
C ALA A 112 9.39 -15.58 -0.55
N SER A 113 8.81 -15.38 0.63
CA SER A 113 8.04 -16.40 1.32
C SER A 113 6.80 -15.81 1.99
N VAL A 114 5.88 -16.70 2.33
CA VAL A 114 4.60 -16.39 2.97
C VAL A 114 4.48 -17.26 4.19
N GLN A 115 3.95 -16.70 5.25
CA GLN A 115 3.51 -17.44 6.41
C GLN A 115 2.04 -17.15 6.65
N ASN A 116 1.19 -18.17 6.51
CA ASN A 116 -0.20 -18.07 6.90
C ASN A 116 -0.33 -18.56 8.35
N CYS A 117 -0.70 -17.67 9.24
CA CYS A 117 -1.02 -17.91 10.65
C CYS A 117 -2.54 -17.97 10.90
N ALA A 118 -3.38 -17.69 9.90
CA ALA A 118 -4.82 -17.65 10.07
C ALA A 118 -5.40 -18.96 10.62
N PRO A 119 -6.34 -18.91 11.58
CA PRO A 119 -7.02 -20.10 12.09
C PRO A 119 -8.12 -20.60 11.15
N ALA A 120 -8.63 -19.73 10.27
CA ALA A 120 -9.77 -20.04 9.40
C ALA A 120 -9.63 -19.53 7.96
N ASP A 121 -8.77 -18.53 7.72
CA ASP A 121 -8.70 -17.85 6.43
C ASP A 121 -7.58 -18.41 5.54
N ASN A 122 -7.99 -18.94 4.40
CA ASN A 122 -7.03 -19.23 3.34
C ASN A 122 -6.69 -17.94 2.60
N TYR A 123 -5.49 -17.89 2.05
CA TYR A 123 -5.06 -16.76 1.25
C TYR A 123 -4.55 -17.20 -0.10
N ARG A 124 -4.59 -16.28 -1.04
CA ARG A 124 -3.92 -16.42 -2.33
C ARG A 124 -3.12 -15.17 -2.63
N VAL A 125 -1.85 -15.36 -2.98
CA VAL A 125 -0.95 -14.29 -3.45
C VAL A 125 -0.91 -14.31 -4.97
N TYR A 126 -0.91 -13.13 -5.59
CA TYR A 126 -0.98 -12.97 -7.04
C TYR A 126 0.18 -12.13 -7.57
N TYR A 127 0.53 -12.39 -8.82
CA TYR A 127 1.49 -11.60 -9.60
C TYR A 127 0.94 -10.20 -9.95
N ASN A 128 -0.38 -10.05 -10.05
CA ASN A 128 -1.02 -8.83 -10.58
C ASN A 128 -1.99 -8.21 -9.57
N SER A 129 -2.11 -6.89 -9.64
CA SER A 129 -2.99 -6.10 -8.79
C SER A 129 -4.51 -6.32 -8.98
N GLY A 130 -4.93 -6.94 -10.08
CA GLY A 130 -6.33 -7.28 -10.34
C GLY A 130 -6.75 -8.66 -9.85
N TYR A 131 -5.93 -9.35 -9.04
CA TYR A 131 -6.13 -10.76 -8.64
C TYR A 131 -6.24 -11.75 -9.82
N GLY A 132 -5.65 -11.39 -10.96
CA GLY A 132 -5.61 -12.23 -12.16
C GLY A 132 -4.25 -12.90 -12.37
N GLY A 133 -4.24 -13.93 -13.22
CA GLY A 133 -3.01 -14.59 -13.67
C GLY A 133 -2.37 -15.51 -12.63
N THR A 134 -1.04 -15.64 -12.70
CA THR A 134 -0.26 -16.53 -11.82
C THR A 134 -0.50 -16.20 -10.36
N SER A 135 -0.79 -17.25 -9.58
CA SER A 135 -1.12 -17.14 -8.18
C SER A 135 -0.76 -18.41 -7.41
N GLN A 136 -0.65 -18.28 -6.10
CA GLN A 136 -0.35 -19.40 -5.19
C GLN A 136 -1.25 -19.34 -3.98
N TYR A 137 -1.93 -20.46 -3.73
CA TYR A 137 -2.80 -20.67 -2.58
C TYR A 137 -1.98 -21.05 -1.34
N PHE A 138 -2.41 -20.55 -0.19
CA PHE A 138 -1.86 -20.82 1.13
C PHE A 138 -3.04 -21.16 2.05
N ALA A 139 -3.11 -22.42 2.47
CA ALA A 139 -4.14 -22.87 3.41
C ALA A 139 -3.98 -22.16 4.75
N HIS A 140 -5.09 -21.95 5.46
CA HIS A 140 -5.08 -21.61 6.88
C HIS A 140 -4.42 -22.73 7.69
N ASN A 141 -4.04 -22.43 8.93
CA ASN A 141 -3.65 -23.49 9.85
C ASN A 141 -4.88 -24.07 10.52
N GLU A 142 -4.83 -25.36 10.82
CA GLU A 142 -5.80 -25.96 11.74
C GLU A 142 -5.75 -25.22 13.09
N PRO A 143 -6.82 -25.24 13.91
CA PRO A 143 -6.96 -24.42 15.13
C PRO A 143 -5.83 -24.51 16.18
N TYR A 144 -4.94 -25.51 16.04
CA TYR A 144 -3.79 -25.75 16.91
C TYR A 144 -2.51 -26.06 16.11
N GLY A 145 -2.49 -25.73 14.82
CA GLY A 145 -1.36 -25.97 13.93
C GLY A 145 -0.33 -24.84 14.01
N ASP A 146 0.95 -25.19 13.81
CA ASP A 146 2.01 -24.21 13.61
C ASP A 146 1.75 -23.39 12.34
N CYS A 147 2.18 -22.12 12.35
CA CYS A 147 2.09 -21.29 11.16
C CYS A 147 2.84 -21.89 9.97
N ASN A 148 2.17 -21.97 8.82
CA ASN A 148 2.76 -22.55 7.63
C ASN A 148 3.63 -21.54 6.87
N LEU A 149 4.94 -21.61 7.09
CA LEU A 149 5.94 -20.85 6.34
C LEU A 149 6.36 -21.58 5.06
N THR A 150 6.03 -21.00 3.91
CA THR A 150 6.26 -21.58 2.58
C THR A 150 6.87 -20.57 1.60
N ASN A 151 7.75 -21.02 0.72
CA ASN A 151 8.29 -20.19 -0.36
C ASN A 151 7.21 -19.82 -1.37
N LEU A 152 7.28 -18.60 -1.89
CA LEU A 152 6.58 -18.25 -3.12
C LEU A 152 7.16 -19.07 -4.27
N ILE A 153 6.30 -19.53 -5.18
CA ILE A 153 6.72 -20.13 -6.44
C ILE A 153 7.58 -19.13 -7.23
N SER A 154 8.44 -19.64 -8.12
CA SER A 154 9.41 -18.82 -8.86
C SER A 154 8.80 -17.60 -9.55
N ALA A 155 7.58 -17.74 -10.09
CA ALA A 155 6.87 -16.67 -10.77
C ALA A 155 6.32 -15.57 -9.85
N LEU A 156 6.21 -15.82 -8.54
CA LEU A 156 5.71 -14.85 -7.55
C LEU A 156 6.81 -14.31 -6.65
N LYS A 157 7.89 -15.08 -6.47
CA LYS A 157 9.06 -14.65 -5.71
C LYS A 157 9.62 -13.37 -6.30
N ASN A 158 9.68 -12.31 -5.49
CA ASN A 158 10.08 -10.97 -5.90
C ASN A 158 9.26 -10.42 -7.08
N ASN A 159 8.00 -10.84 -7.20
CA ASN A 159 7.11 -10.51 -8.32
C ASN A 159 5.63 -10.46 -7.91
N ASN A 160 5.35 -10.48 -6.61
CA ASN A 160 3.99 -10.44 -6.06
C ASN A 160 3.47 -9.00 -6.01
N ALA A 161 2.19 -8.82 -6.30
CA ALA A 161 1.55 -7.50 -6.34
C ALA A 161 0.29 -7.38 -5.49
N SER A 162 -0.34 -8.49 -5.11
CA SER A 162 -1.60 -8.48 -4.37
C SER A 162 -1.87 -9.79 -3.65
N GLN A 163 -2.83 -9.78 -2.75
CA GLN A 163 -3.37 -11.00 -2.12
C GLN A 163 -4.85 -10.84 -1.74
N HIS A 164 -5.57 -11.96 -1.64
CA HIS A 164 -6.93 -11.98 -1.13
C HIS A 164 -7.31 -13.32 -0.51
N PHE A 165 -8.40 -13.33 0.26
CA PHE A 165 -9.02 -14.51 0.86
C PHE A 165 -9.42 -15.56 -0.18
N ALA A 166 -9.01 -16.80 0.01
CA ALA A 166 -9.08 -17.84 -1.02
C ALA A 166 -10.10 -18.95 -0.77
#